data_AF-W4GB72-F1
#
_entry.id   AF-W4GB72-F1
#
_cell.length_a   1.000
_cell.length_b   1.000
_cell.length_c   1.000
_cell.angle_alpha   90.00
_cell.angle_beta   90.00
_cell.angle_gamma   90.00
#
_symmetry.space_group_name_H-M   'P 1'
#
loop_
_entity.id
_entity.type
_entity.pdbx_description
1 polymer ?
#
loop_
_entity_poly.entity_id
_entity_poly.type
_entity_poly.pdbx_seq_one_letter_code
_entity_poly.pdbx_strand_id
1 'polypeptide(L)'
;MASSWIHLPRSHIEWRQVEHGFKLKNGMVGVVGAIDGTLIEILRPRLHEGFYNRHGDTSLNIQAVVDSAGSFMSVDMRAGSFSDKKIWKLSELGNTFRAKAP
;
A
#
# COMPACT_ATOMS: atom_id res chain seq x y z
N MET A 1 -0.72 -17.85 -4.29
CA MET A 1 -2.09 -17.42 -3.95
C MET A 1 -2.24 -15.91 -4.02
N ALA A 2 -1.55 -15.08 -3.21
CA ALA A 2 -1.62 -13.60 -3.36
C ALA A 2 -0.67 -13.04 -4.44
N SER A 3 0.57 -13.52 -4.50
CA SER A 3 1.61 -13.08 -5.46
C SER A 3 1.29 -13.32 -6.94
N SER A 4 0.29 -14.16 -7.22
CA SER A 4 -0.23 -14.38 -8.57
C SER A 4 -1.08 -13.22 -9.07
N TRP A 5 -1.62 -12.39 -8.17
CA TRP A 5 -2.57 -11.33 -8.47
C TRP A 5 -2.06 -9.96 -8.06
N ILE A 6 -1.42 -9.87 -6.89
CA ILE A 6 -0.85 -8.62 -6.36
C ILE A 6 0.64 -8.63 -6.64
N HIS A 7 1.05 -7.86 -7.64
CA HIS A 7 2.44 -7.67 -7.98
C HIS A 7 2.65 -6.29 -8.61
N LEU A 8 3.85 -5.75 -8.40
CA LEU A 8 4.29 -4.57 -9.11
C LEU A 8 4.51 -4.91 -10.59
N PRO A 9 4.33 -3.93 -11.50
CA PRO A 9 4.80 -4.02 -12.87
C PRO A 9 6.29 -4.43 -12.92
N ARG A 10 6.60 -5.38 -13.80
CA ARG A 10 7.93 -5.99 -13.94
C ARG A 10 8.70 -5.43 -15.13
N SER A 11 8.03 -4.71 -16.03
CA SER A 11 8.65 -4.10 -17.21
C SER A 11 8.35 -2.61 -17.32
N HIS A 12 9.20 -1.89 -18.06
CA HIS A 12 8.99 -0.47 -18.37
C HIS A 12 7.73 -0.22 -19.20
N ILE A 13 7.27 -1.21 -19.96
CA ILE A 13 6.02 -1.11 -20.73
C ILE A 13 4.82 -1.13 -19.78
N GLU A 14 4.78 -2.06 -18.84
CA GLU A 14 3.70 -2.14 -17.84
C GLU A 14 3.68 -0.88 -16.94
N TRP A 15 4.84 -0.38 -16.51
CA TRP A 15 4.91 0.89 -15.76
C TRP A 15 4.35 2.07 -16.56
N ARG A 16 4.66 2.16 -17.86
CA ARG A 16 4.09 3.19 -18.75
C ARG A 16 2.58 3.03 -18.93
N GLN A 17 2.05 1.82 -18.91
CA GLN A 17 0.59 1.60 -18.98
C GLN A 17 -0.11 2.15 -17.74
N VAL A 18 0.47 1.94 -16.54
CA VAL A 18 -0.06 2.51 -15.30
C VAL A 18 -0.04 4.03 -15.35
N GLU A 19 1.10 4.63 -15.74
CA GLU A 19 1.26 6.08 -15.90
C GLU A 19 0.27 6.69 -16.89
N HIS A 20 0.15 6.07 -18.06
CA HIS A 20 -0.79 6.49 -19.07
C HIS A 20 -2.25 6.44 -18.57
N GLY A 21 -2.60 5.43 -17.77
CA GLY A 21 -3.92 5.34 -17.18
C GLY A 21 -4.24 6.47 -16.20
N PHE A 22 -3.30 6.85 -15.33
CA PHE A 22 -3.47 8.03 -14.44
C PHE A 22 -3.56 9.33 -15.21
N LYS A 23 -2.75 9.48 -16.27
CA LYS A 23 -2.82 10.62 -17.19
C LYS A 23 -4.19 10.73 -17.85
N LEU A 24 -4.73 9.62 -18.37
CA LEU A 24 -6.03 9.62 -19.06
C LEU A 24 -7.21 9.87 -18.12
N LYS A 25 -7.20 9.27 -16.91
CA LYS A 25 -8.33 9.38 -15.99
C LYS A 25 -8.40 10.72 -15.27
N ASN A 26 -7.25 11.29 -14.90
CA ASN A 26 -7.20 12.43 -13.98
C ASN A 26 -6.21 13.53 -14.41
N GLY A 27 -5.58 13.41 -15.58
CA GLY A 27 -4.57 14.37 -16.04
C GLY A 27 -3.25 14.30 -15.27
N MET A 28 -3.05 13.28 -14.42
CA MET A 28 -1.87 13.16 -13.56
C MET A 28 -0.72 12.47 -14.31
N VAL A 29 0.22 13.27 -14.84
CA VAL A 29 1.38 12.78 -15.59
C VAL A 29 2.46 12.27 -14.63
N GLY A 30 3.12 11.16 -14.99
CA GLY A 30 4.22 10.57 -14.21
C GLY A 30 3.80 9.78 -12.96
N VAL A 31 2.50 9.70 -12.66
CA VAL A 31 2.00 8.92 -11.52
C VAL A 31 1.92 7.45 -11.89
N VAL A 32 2.64 6.60 -11.16
CA VAL A 32 2.70 5.16 -11.41
C VAL A 32 1.99 4.32 -10.35
N GLY A 33 1.25 4.96 -9.45
CA GLY A 33 0.48 4.30 -8.42
C GLY A 33 -0.07 5.30 -7.41
N ALA A 34 -1.21 4.99 -6.82
CA ALA A 34 -1.78 5.71 -5.68
C ALA A 34 -1.59 4.87 -4.42
N ILE A 35 -1.09 5.48 -3.34
CA ILE A 35 -0.87 4.81 -2.06
C ILE A 35 -1.76 5.43 -0.98
N ASP A 36 -2.38 4.57 -0.17
CA ASP A 36 -3.13 5.02 1.01
C ASP A 36 -3.10 3.96 2.12
N GLY A 37 -3.32 4.41 3.37
CA GLY A 37 -3.43 3.57 4.56
C GLY A 37 -4.85 3.58 5.10
N THR A 38 -5.42 2.40 5.35
CA THR A 38 -6.79 2.26 5.88
C THR A 38 -6.80 1.41 7.14
N LEU A 39 -7.48 1.90 8.18
CA LEU A 39 -7.75 1.13 9.38
C LEU A 39 -8.96 0.22 9.16
N ILE A 40 -8.72 -1.08 9.25
CA ILE A 40 -9.76 -2.12 9.20
C ILE A 40 -9.97 -2.63 10.61
N GLU A 41 -11.16 -2.43 11.15
CA GLU A 41 -11.55 -2.94 12.47
C GLU A 41 -11.49 -4.48 12.48
N ILE A 42 -10.97 -5.02 13.57
CA ILE A 42 -10.91 -6.47 13.81
C ILE A 42 -11.48 -6.78 15.18
N LEU A 43 -11.96 -8.01 15.34
CA LEU A 43 -12.24 -8.53 16.68
C LEU A 43 -10.97 -8.49 17.53
N ARG A 44 -11.12 -8.10 18.79
CA ARG A 44 -10.02 -7.99 19.73
C ARG A 44 -9.24 -9.30 19.81
N PRO A 45 -7.96 -9.34 19.37
CA PRO A 45 -7.13 -10.52 19.52
C PRO A 45 -6.85 -10.81 20.99
N ARG A 46 -6.48 -12.06 21.33
CA ARG A 46 -6.03 -12.39 22.70
C ARG A 46 -4.83 -11.52 23.09
N LEU A 47 -3.83 -11.46 22.22
CA LEU A 47 -2.68 -10.55 22.29
C LEU A 47 -3.01 -9.27 21.52
N HIS A 48 -3.64 -8.32 22.20
CA HIS A 48 -4.18 -7.10 21.60
C HIS A 48 -3.23 -5.90 21.71
N GLU A 49 -2.11 -6.03 22.42
CA GLU A 49 -1.12 -4.95 22.52
C GLU A 49 -0.62 -4.56 21.12
N GLY A 50 -0.68 -3.26 20.83
CA GLY A 50 -0.32 -2.70 19.52
C GLY A 50 -1.42 -2.77 18.44
N PHE A 51 -2.54 -3.46 18.66
CA PHE A 51 -3.66 -3.49 17.68
C PHE A 51 -4.66 -2.35 17.88
N TYR A 52 -4.61 -1.63 18.99
CA TYR A 52 -5.42 -0.43 19.15
C TYR A 52 -4.91 0.70 18.26
N ASN A 53 -5.81 1.27 17.48
CA ASN A 53 -5.53 2.47 16.70
C ASN A 53 -5.62 3.74 17.55
N ARG A 54 -5.42 4.89 16.90
CA ARG A 54 -5.54 6.23 17.51
C ARG A 54 -6.95 6.56 18.03
N HIS A 55 -7.97 5.80 17.65
CA HIS A 55 -9.35 5.95 18.10
C HIS A 55 -9.69 5.04 19.28
N GLY A 56 -8.80 4.10 19.64
CA GLY A 56 -9.01 3.15 20.73
C GLY A 56 -9.63 1.82 20.30
N ASP A 57 -9.84 1.60 19.00
CA ASP A 57 -10.44 0.37 18.47
C ASP A 57 -9.36 -0.62 18.02
N THR A 58 -9.61 -1.93 18.20
CA THR A 58 -8.72 -2.95 17.67
C THR A 58 -8.84 -3.03 16.16
N SER A 59 -7.72 -2.84 15.45
CA SER A 59 -7.69 -2.77 14.00
C SER A 59 -6.35 -3.22 13.43
N LEU A 60 -6.36 -3.47 12.12
CA LEU A 60 -5.19 -3.52 11.28
C LEU A 60 -5.09 -2.20 10.51
N ASN A 61 -3.90 -1.65 10.35
CA ASN A 61 -3.65 -0.62 9.35
C ASN A 61 -3.08 -1.30 8.10
N ILE A 62 -3.83 -1.21 7.00
CA ILE A 62 -3.49 -1.79 5.71
C ILE A 62 -3.07 -0.66 4.78
N GLN A 63 -1.81 -0.67 4.38
CA GLN A 63 -1.31 0.21 3.34
C GLN A 63 -1.40 -0.52 2.00
N ALA A 64 -2.03 0.11 1.01
CA ALA A 64 -2.18 -0.44 -0.32
C ALA A 64 -1.68 0.54 -1.38
N VAL A 65 -1.08 -0.02 -2.43
CA VAL A 65 -0.78 0.71 -3.67
C VAL A 65 -1.61 0.14 -4.79
N VAL A 66 -2.32 1.00 -5.51
CA VAL A 66 -3.18 0.61 -6.64
C VAL A 66 -2.78 1.29 -7.94
N ASP A 67 -3.06 0.62 -9.06
CA ASP A 67 -2.92 1.21 -10.39
C ASP A 67 -4.08 2.18 -10.70
N SER A 68 -4.08 2.74 -11.91
CA SER A 68 -5.14 3.65 -12.36
C SER A 68 -6.51 2.98 -12.49
N ALA A 69 -6.58 1.65 -12.60
CA ALA A 69 -7.82 0.88 -12.62
C ALA A 69 -8.34 0.53 -11.21
N GLY A 70 -7.57 0.82 -10.16
CA GLY A 70 -7.89 0.44 -8.78
C GLY A 70 -7.42 -0.98 -8.43
N SER A 71 -6.59 -1.61 -9.27
CA SER A 71 -6.04 -2.94 -9.01
C SER A 71 -4.89 -2.86 -8.02
N PHE A 72 -4.87 -3.71 -7.00
CA PHE A 72 -3.80 -3.77 -6.02
C PHE A 72 -2.49 -4.25 -6.64
N MET A 73 -1.44 -3.43 -6.50
CA MET A 73 -0.07 -3.75 -6.93
C MET A 73 0.84 -4.11 -5.75
N SER A 74 0.55 -3.58 -4.56
CA SER A 74 1.28 -3.87 -3.33
C SER A 74 0.37 -3.67 -2.12
N VAL A 75 0.52 -4.51 -1.10
CA VAL A 75 -0.21 -4.41 0.16
C VAL A 75 0.74 -4.76 1.31
N ASP A 76 0.74 -3.94 2.38
CA ASP A 76 1.40 -4.22 3.64
C ASP A 76 0.40 -4.04 4.78
N MET A 77 0.33 -5.01 5.69
CA MET A 77 -0.60 -5.02 6.81
C MET A 77 0.17 -4.99 8.13
N ARG A 78 -0.17 -4.05 9.01
CA ARG A 78 0.40 -3.93 10.35
C ARG A 78 -0.70 -3.75 11.39
N ALA A 79 -0.30 -3.87 12.65
CA ALA A 79 -1.20 -3.59 13.77
C ALA A 79 -1.69 -2.13 13.73
N GLY A 80 -2.92 -1.87 14.16
CA GLY A 80 -3.60 -0.56 14.06
C GLY A 80 -2.87 0.62 14.72
N SER A 81 -1.92 0.35 15.63
CA SER A 81 -1.04 1.38 16.21
C SER A 81 0.01 1.91 15.24
N PHE A 82 0.26 1.25 14.11
CA PHE A 82 1.24 1.71 13.13
C PHE A 82 0.65 2.83 12.28
N SER A 83 1.37 3.95 12.18
CA SER A 83 1.05 5.02 11.23
C SER A 83 1.48 4.66 9.82
N ASP A 84 0.87 5.28 8.81
CA ASP A 84 1.18 5.01 7.40
C ASP A 84 2.65 5.25 7.06
N LYS A 85 3.26 6.27 7.68
CA LYS A 85 4.70 6.53 7.60
C LYS A 85 5.54 5.37 8.14
N LYS A 86 5.13 4.77 9.25
CA LYS A 86 5.83 3.63 9.86
C LYS A 86 5.67 2.37 9.00
N ILE A 87 4.48 2.14 8.43
CA ILE A 87 4.24 1.06 7.47
C ILE A 87 5.13 1.23 6.25
N TRP A 88 5.10 2.41 5.59
CA TRP A 88 5.94 2.68 4.42
C TRP A 88 7.42 2.40 4.70
N LYS A 89 7.94 2.89 5.83
CA LYS A 89 9.34 2.70 6.24
C LYS A 89 9.72 1.22 6.37
N LEU A 90 8.79 0.35 6.75
CA LEU A 90 9.04 -1.08 7.01
C LEU A 90 8.53 -2.00 5.90
N SER A 91 7.75 -1.47 4.96
CA SER A 91 7.19 -2.22 3.84
C SER A 91 8.25 -2.65 2.84
N GLU A 92 8.01 -3.79 2.18
CA GLU A 92 8.88 -4.28 1.10
C GLU A 92 9.03 -3.24 -0.03
N LEU A 93 7.92 -2.59 -0.39
CA LEU A 93 7.91 -1.54 -1.40
C LEU A 93 8.77 -0.34 -0.99
N GLY A 94 8.54 0.20 0.22
CA GLY A 94 9.30 1.36 0.71
C GLY A 94 10.79 1.08 0.90
N ASN A 95 11.16 -0.16 1.27
CA ASN A 95 12.55 -0.59 1.31
C ASN A 95 13.17 -0.68 -0.09
N THR A 96 12.42 -1.20 -1.07
CA THR A 96 12.87 -1.26 -2.48
C THR A 96 13.13 0.13 -3.04
N PHE A 97 12.25 1.10 -2.76
CA PHE A 97 12.43 2.49 -3.18
C PHE A 97 13.69 3.10 -2.57
N ARG A 98 13.87 2.97 -1.26
CA ARG A 98 15.03 3.52 -0.54
C ARG A 98 16.37 2.95 -1.05
N ALA A 99 16.38 1.69 -1.49
CA ALA A 99 17.57 1.06 -2.04
C ALA A 99 17.93 1.55 -3.46
N LYS A 100 16.94 2.02 -4.24
CA LYS A 100 17.10 2.39 -5.66
C LYS A 100 17.13 3.89 -5.93
N ALA A 101 16.52 4.68 -5.05
CA ALA A 101 16.47 6.14 -5.11
C ALA A 101 16.84 6.69 -3.72
N PRO A 102 18.14 6.83 -3.41
CA PRO A 102 18.60 7.34 -2.12
C PRO A 102 18.21 8.81 -1.88
#